data_AF-Q5DEL0-F1
#
_entry.id   AF-Q5DEL0-F1
#
_cell.length_a   1.000
_cell.length_b   1.000
_cell.length_c   1.000
_cell.angle_alpha   90.00
_cell.angle_beta   90.00
_cell.angle_gamma   90.00
#
_symmetry.space_group_name_H-M   'P 1'
#
loop_
_entity.id
_entity.type
_entity.pdbx_description
1 polymer ?
#
loop_
_entity_poly.entity_id
_entity_poly.type
_entity_poly.pdbx_seq_one_letter_code
_entity_poly.pdbx_strand_id
1 'polypeptide(L)'
;MASAKQDSATHNITCLLRQWDCASKEKRRQFLEDFIKQYRNCTGPDLESEFAQMASLFLARICVWIKLTYMSGTCLTEQLQAIHVFLSASNSYNYLLEFMEHGGVLCLQEVCISSDAKEVDKRWALKVLSCVANAGTHYKEIMCECYGIRAVAECMAKSKSEETQEAARDLLEILAEGNPRFSDQVYKGLIGVLPCNSPKAQQLALQSIRVLQANRNTANRALIDRIVYLLESLHLEVQSAVIELVRVLMKFDIADDHIVGANSPY
;
A
#
# COMPACT_ATOMS: atom_id res chain seq x y z
N MET A 1 36.85 3.63 26.80
CA MET A 1 36.66 2.39 26.00
C MET A 1 35.37 2.38 25.19
N ALA A 2 34.24 2.91 25.70
CA ALA A 2 33.00 3.03 24.92
C ALA A 2 33.12 3.95 23.69
N SER A 3 33.78 5.11 23.80
CA SER A 3 33.90 6.05 22.66
C SER A 3 34.70 5.47 21.49
N ALA A 4 35.87 4.83 21.73
CA ALA A 4 36.68 4.25 20.65
C ALA A 4 35.97 3.14 19.84
N LYS A 5 35.10 2.35 20.48
CA LYS A 5 34.27 1.35 19.78
C LYS A 5 33.20 2.02 18.91
N GLN A 6 32.59 3.08 19.41
CA GLN A 6 31.57 3.85 18.70
C GLN A 6 32.19 4.60 17.51
N ASP A 7 33.37 5.20 17.68
CA ASP A 7 34.13 5.88 16.62
C ASP A 7 34.51 4.91 15.48
N SER A 8 34.90 3.68 15.83
CA SER A 8 35.18 2.63 14.84
C SER A 8 33.93 2.16 14.09
N ALA A 9 32.79 2.02 14.78
CA ALA A 9 31.52 1.63 14.16
C ALA A 9 31.05 2.71 13.17
N THR A 10 31.10 3.98 13.58
CA THR A 10 30.78 5.14 12.73
C THR A 10 31.68 5.18 11.49
N HIS A 11 32.99 4.93 11.63
CA HIS A 11 33.91 4.87 10.50
C HIS A 11 33.55 3.75 9.51
N ASN A 12 33.25 2.55 10.02
CA ASN A 12 32.87 1.39 9.20
C ASN A 12 31.60 1.66 8.39
N ILE A 13 30.57 2.22 9.02
CA ILE A 13 29.32 2.57 8.34
C ILE A 13 29.53 3.71 7.32
N THR A 14 30.38 4.70 7.64
CA THR A 14 30.73 5.76 6.67
C THR A 14 31.42 5.19 5.43
N CYS A 15 32.33 4.22 5.62
CA CYS A 15 32.96 3.49 4.52
C CYS A 15 31.94 2.68 3.71
N LEU A 16 30.98 2.02 4.37
CA LEU A 16 29.89 1.29 3.71
C LEU A 16 29.04 2.23 2.83
N LEU A 17 28.65 3.40 3.35
CA LEU A 17 27.88 4.39 2.58
C LEU A 17 28.68 4.93 1.38
N ARG A 18 29.99 5.17 1.53
CA ARG A 18 30.85 5.55 0.40
C ARG A 18 30.94 4.44 -0.65
N GLN A 19 31.05 3.19 -0.22
CA GLN A 19 31.06 2.05 -1.13
C GLN A 19 29.74 1.92 -1.89
N TRP A 20 28.60 2.18 -1.22
CA TRP A 20 27.30 2.24 -1.87
C TRP A 20 27.25 3.33 -2.96
N ASP A 21 27.72 4.53 -2.63
CA ASP A 21 27.67 5.69 -3.54
C ASP A 21 28.47 5.40 -4.84
N CYS A 22 29.62 4.73 -4.73
CA CYS A 22 30.47 4.34 -5.86
C CYS A 22 30.14 2.96 -6.47
N ALA A 23 29.17 2.21 -5.92
CA ALA A 23 28.89 0.85 -6.35
C ALA A 23 28.15 0.79 -7.69
N SER A 24 28.45 -0.26 -8.47
CA SER A 24 27.62 -0.65 -9.61
C SER A 24 26.22 -1.07 -9.14
N LYS A 25 25.26 -1.08 -10.07
CA LYS A 25 23.90 -1.60 -9.83
C LYS A 25 23.92 -2.97 -9.14
N GLU A 26 24.74 -3.88 -9.65
CA GLU A 26 24.84 -5.25 -9.13
C GLU A 26 25.39 -5.30 -7.71
N LYS A 27 26.40 -4.48 -7.42
CA LYS A 27 26.97 -4.41 -6.06
C LYS A 27 25.98 -3.77 -5.07
N ARG A 28 25.21 -2.76 -5.50
CA ARG A 28 24.12 -2.20 -4.68
C ARG A 28 23.01 -3.22 -4.44
N ARG A 29 22.67 -4.05 -5.43
CA ARG A 29 21.72 -5.17 -5.27
C ARG A 29 22.21 -6.14 -4.18
N GLN A 30 23.47 -6.57 -4.26
CA GLN A 30 24.07 -7.44 -3.24
C GLN A 30 24.00 -6.80 -1.84
N PHE A 31 24.33 -5.51 -1.72
CA PHE A 31 24.23 -4.80 -0.44
C PHE A 31 22.80 -4.82 0.13
N LEU A 32 21.78 -4.63 -0.71
CA LEU A 32 20.39 -4.73 -0.27
C LEU A 32 20.01 -6.15 0.14
N GLU A 33 20.42 -7.16 -0.63
CA GLU A 33 20.12 -8.56 -0.30
C GLU A 33 20.74 -8.97 1.05
N ASP A 34 21.98 -8.56 1.31
CA ASP A 34 22.66 -8.84 2.56
C ASP A 34 21.98 -8.11 3.73
N PHE A 35 21.61 -6.84 3.53
CA PHE A 35 20.83 -6.06 4.50
C PHE A 35 19.48 -6.71 4.82
N ILE A 36 18.71 -7.10 3.80
CA ILE A 36 17.39 -7.71 3.98
C ILE A 36 17.49 -9.03 4.75
N LYS A 37 18.49 -9.87 4.43
CA LYS A 37 18.72 -11.13 5.13
C LYS A 37 19.07 -10.92 6.60
N GLN A 38 19.89 -9.90 6.89
CA GLN A 38 20.37 -9.64 8.24
C GLN A 38 19.29 -9.02 9.14
N TYR A 39 18.48 -8.10 8.61
CA TYR A 39 17.66 -7.21 9.45
C TYR A 39 16.14 -7.44 9.38
N ARG A 40 15.67 -8.53 8.75
CA ARG A 40 14.24 -8.78 8.50
C ARG A 40 13.34 -8.75 9.75
N ASN A 41 13.88 -9.05 10.92
CA ASN A 41 13.14 -9.17 12.19
C ASN A 41 13.66 -8.20 13.27
N CYS A 42 14.40 -7.16 12.88
CA CYS A 42 14.99 -6.21 13.81
C CYS A 42 14.02 -5.08 14.20
N THR A 43 14.24 -4.48 15.37
CA THR A 43 13.54 -3.27 15.79
C THR A 43 14.26 -2.01 15.29
N GLY A 44 13.59 -0.85 15.31
CA GLY A 44 14.20 0.43 14.93
C GLY A 44 15.44 0.77 15.77
N PRO A 45 15.40 0.62 17.11
CA PRO A 45 16.58 0.78 17.97
C PRO A 45 17.73 -0.17 17.63
N ASP A 46 17.43 -1.42 17.25
CA ASP A 46 18.46 -2.36 16.80
C ASP A 46 19.13 -1.86 15.51
N LEU A 47 18.33 -1.39 14.55
CA LEU A 47 18.84 -0.79 13.31
C LEU A 47 19.73 0.41 13.59
N GLU A 48 19.31 1.35 14.45
CA GLU A 48 20.14 2.52 14.79
C GLU A 48 21.42 2.16 15.52
N SER A 49 21.37 1.18 16.42
CA SER A 49 22.56 0.70 17.14
C SER A 49 23.57 0.08 16.17
N GLU A 50 23.11 -0.79 15.27
CA GLU A 50 23.96 -1.47 14.29
C GLU A 50 24.50 -0.52 13.22
N PHE A 51 23.74 0.50 12.84
CA PHE A 51 24.16 1.53 11.88
C PHE A 51 24.87 2.74 12.53
N ALA A 52 25.24 2.65 13.82
CA ALA A 52 25.91 3.75 14.52
C ALA A 52 25.20 5.10 14.35
N GLN A 53 23.86 5.10 14.45
CA GLN A 53 22.99 6.26 14.27
C GLN A 53 22.93 6.85 12.84
N MET A 54 23.30 6.06 11.83
CA MET A 54 23.32 6.50 10.41
C MET A 54 22.34 5.71 9.53
N ALA A 55 21.38 4.99 10.11
CA ALA A 55 20.40 4.20 9.37
C ALA A 55 19.54 5.09 8.43
N SER A 56 19.12 6.27 8.89
CA SER A 56 18.44 7.29 8.07
C SER A 56 19.19 7.67 6.80
N LEU A 57 20.52 7.80 6.87
CA LEU A 57 21.35 8.14 5.71
C LEU A 57 21.36 7.02 4.66
N PHE A 58 21.21 5.77 5.09
CA PHE A 58 21.07 4.64 4.18
C PHE A 58 19.67 4.60 3.55
N LEU A 59 18.62 4.79 4.37
CA LEU A 59 17.25 4.88 3.88
C LEU A 59 17.09 5.99 2.82
N ALA A 60 17.64 7.18 3.06
CA ALA A 60 17.59 8.29 2.11
C ALA A 60 18.20 7.90 0.75
N ARG A 61 19.32 7.17 0.74
CA ARG A 61 19.96 6.68 -0.49
C ARG A 61 19.08 5.68 -1.24
N ILE A 62 18.40 4.78 -0.52
CA ILE A 62 17.46 3.83 -1.13
C ILE A 62 16.26 4.60 -1.71
N CYS A 63 15.73 5.59 -0.99
CA CYS A 63 14.62 6.44 -1.45
C CYS A 63 14.98 7.27 -2.69
N VAL A 64 16.22 7.75 -2.79
CA VAL A 64 16.71 8.40 -4.01
C VAL A 64 16.87 7.39 -5.14
N TRP A 65 17.41 6.21 -4.85
CA TRP A 65 17.65 5.20 -5.89
C TRP A 65 16.35 4.68 -6.50
N ILE A 66 15.30 4.47 -5.70
CA ILE A 66 14.01 3.98 -6.19
C ILE A 66 13.37 4.99 -7.12
N LYS A 67 13.41 6.28 -6.79
CA LYS A 67 12.92 7.35 -7.68
C LYS A 67 13.63 7.39 -9.03
N LEU A 68 14.91 7.08 -9.06
CA LEU A 68 15.69 7.05 -10.31
C LEU A 68 15.43 5.80 -11.14
N THR A 69 14.92 4.72 -10.53
CA THR A 69 14.94 3.39 -11.15
C THR A 69 13.59 2.70 -11.26
N TYR A 70 12.56 3.15 -10.56
CA TYR A 70 11.25 2.47 -10.51
C TYR A 70 10.62 2.28 -11.89
N MET A 71 10.74 3.26 -12.79
CA MET A 71 10.27 3.15 -14.18
C MET A 71 10.99 2.07 -14.99
N SER A 72 12.26 1.80 -14.68
CA SER A 72 13.06 0.75 -15.34
C SER A 72 12.98 -0.62 -14.64
N GLY A 73 12.36 -0.69 -13.45
CA GLY A 73 12.33 -1.89 -12.62
C GLY A 73 13.71 -2.39 -12.14
N THR A 74 14.74 -1.54 -12.20
CA THR A 74 16.12 -1.91 -11.85
C THR A 74 16.24 -2.20 -10.36
N CYS A 75 16.45 -3.47 -9.99
CA CYS A 75 16.61 -3.90 -8.58
C CYS A 75 15.49 -3.42 -7.66
N LEU A 76 14.27 -3.28 -8.22
CA LEU A 76 13.17 -2.62 -7.53
C LEU A 76 12.65 -3.49 -6.37
N THR A 77 12.62 -4.81 -6.56
CA THR A 77 12.19 -5.76 -5.53
C THR A 77 13.06 -5.63 -4.27
N GLU A 78 14.39 -5.62 -4.43
CA GLU A 78 15.32 -5.51 -3.31
C GLU A 78 15.21 -4.13 -2.63
N GLN A 79 15.04 -3.06 -3.42
CA GLN A 79 14.85 -1.71 -2.87
C GLN A 79 13.58 -1.63 -2.01
N LEU A 80 12.45 -2.16 -2.50
CA LEU A 80 11.19 -2.17 -1.77
C LEU A 80 11.25 -3.04 -0.50
N GLN A 81 11.91 -4.19 -0.58
CA GLN A 81 12.12 -5.06 0.58
C GLN A 81 12.97 -4.37 1.65
N ALA A 82 14.03 -3.67 1.27
CA ALA A 82 14.85 -2.92 2.21
C ALA A 82 14.07 -1.77 2.86
N ILE A 83 13.28 -1.01 2.09
CA ILE A 83 12.38 0.02 2.65
C ILE A 83 11.39 -0.61 3.63
N HIS A 84 10.80 -1.76 3.28
CA HIS A 84 9.90 -2.47 4.19
C HIS A 84 10.57 -2.83 5.51
N VAL A 85 11.85 -3.26 5.51
CA VAL A 85 12.61 -3.52 6.76
C VAL A 85 12.65 -2.27 7.64
N PHE A 86 12.98 -1.10 7.08
CA PHE A 86 12.97 0.17 7.83
C PHE A 86 11.59 0.50 8.40
N LEU A 87 10.53 0.41 7.59
CA LEU A 87 9.21 0.89 8.01
C LEU A 87 8.45 -0.07 8.91
N SER A 88 8.68 -1.38 8.76
CA SER A 88 8.02 -2.42 9.57
C SER A 88 8.67 -2.64 10.94
N ALA A 89 9.89 -2.13 11.15
CA ALA A 89 10.58 -2.20 12.43
C ALA A 89 9.77 -1.46 13.52
N SER A 90 9.76 -1.96 14.76
CA SER A 90 9.12 -1.23 15.85
C SER A 90 9.83 0.09 16.13
N ASN A 91 9.06 1.13 16.47
CA ASN A 91 9.57 2.48 16.71
C ASN A 91 10.25 3.14 15.48
N SER A 92 9.79 2.83 14.26
CA SER A 92 10.30 3.33 12.97
C SER A 92 9.80 4.72 12.56
N TYR A 93 9.25 5.52 13.49
CA TYR A 93 8.55 6.77 13.17
C TYR A 93 9.41 7.76 12.36
N ASN A 94 10.70 7.89 12.69
CA ASN A 94 11.61 8.78 11.96
C ASN A 94 11.80 8.33 10.50
N TYR A 95 12.01 7.03 10.28
CA TYR A 95 12.14 6.46 8.93
C TYR A 95 10.88 6.63 8.10
N LEU A 96 9.71 6.49 8.75
CA LEU A 96 8.43 6.72 8.10
C LEU A 96 8.30 8.16 7.62
N LEU A 97 8.65 9.13 8.48
CA LEU A 97 8.60 10.55 8.14
C LEU A 97 9.56 10.87 6.98
N GLU A 98 10.81 10.42 7.06
CA GLU A 98 11.80 10.61 6.00
C GLU A 98 11.34 10.02 4.66
N PHE A 99 10.78 8.80 4.68
CA PHE A 99 10.22 8.16 3.49
C PHE A 99 9.10 9.00 2.86
N MET A 100 8.23 9.59 3.69
CA MET A 100 7.15 10.46 3.23
C MET A 100 7.63 11.81 2.70
N GLU A 101 8.58 12.46 3.38
CA GLU A 101 9.19 13.72 2.93
C GLU A 101 9.94 13.54 1.61
N HIS A 102 10.53 12.36 1.42
CA HIS A 102 11.05 11.94 0.14
C HIS A 102 9.95 11.52 -0.85
N GLY A 103 8.67 11.83 -0.66
CA GLY A 103 7.61 11.53 -1.64
C GLY A 103 7.48 10.05 -1.98
N GLY A 104 7.88 9.16 -1.06
CA GLY A 104 7.89 7.72 -1.28
C GLY A 104 6.50 7.17 -1.57
N VAL A 105 5.45 7.71 -0.93
CA VAL A 105 4.06 7.32 -1.16
C VAL A 105 3.65 7.47 -2.63
N LEU A 106 3.89 8.65 -3.24
CA LEU A 106 3.54 8.90 -4.64
C LEU A 106 4.34 8.00 -5.58
N CYS A 107 5.64 7.83 -5.34
CA CYS A 107 6.50 6.94 -6.13
C CYS A 107 5.97 5.49 -6.11
N LEU A 108 5.54 4.97 -4.96
CA LEU A 108 5.01 3.61 -4.85
C LEU A 108 3.62 3.46 -5.46
N GLN A 109 2.78 4.50 -5.40
CA GLN A 109 1.50 4.50 -6.12
C GLN A 109 1.70 4.37 -7.63
N GLU A 110 2.70 5.06 -8.19
CA GLU A 110 3.05 4.93 -9.61
C GLU A 110 3.53 3.53 -9.97
N VAL A 111 4.32 2.87 -9.10
CA VAL A 111 4.69 1.46 -9.27
C VAL A 111 3.45 0.56 -9.30
N CYS A 112 2.47 0.81 -8.43
CA CYS A 112 1.24 0.01 -8.34
C CYS A 112 0.41 0.06 -9.64
N ILE A 113 0.27 1.24 -10.25
CA ILE A 113 -0.54 1.44 -11.46
C ILE A 113 0.22 1.18 -12.77
N SER A 114 1.54 1.02 -12.72
CA SER A 114 2.35 0.77 -13.92
C SER A 114 1.98 -0.55 -14.59
N SER A 115 1.75 -0.52 -15.91
CA SER A 115 1.49 -1.73 -16.71
C SER A 115 2.72 -2.61 -16.86
N ASP A 116 3.91 -2.01 -16.80
CA ASP A 116 5.19 -2.68 -17.09
C ASP A 116 5.91 -3.15 -15.82
N ALA A 117 5.45 -2.73 -14.63
CA ALA A 117 5.99 -3.18 -13.37
C ALA A 117 5.68 -4.67 -13.11
N LYS A 118 6.67 -5.39 -12.57
CA LYS A 118 6.50 -6.79 -12.20
C LYS A 118 5.49 -6.93 -11.06
N GLU A 119 4.72 -8.01 -11.04
CA GLU A 119 3.75 -8.28 -9.98
C GLU A 119 4.39 -8.34 -8.58
N VAL A 120 5.61 -8.88 -8.48
CA VAL A 120 6.35 -8.90 -7.21
C VAL A 120 6.69 -7.49 -6.71
N ASP A 121 7.00 -6.55 -7.62
CA ASP A 121 7.31 -5.16 -7.26
C ASP A 121 6.04 -4.44 -6.80
N LYS A 122 4.91 -4.61 -7.51
CA LYS A 122 3.60 -4.08 -7.09
C LYS A 122 3.22 -4.57 -5.69
N ARG A 123 3.37 -5.88 -5.45
CA ARG A 123 3.08 -6.48 -4.15
C ARG A 123 3.93 -5.90 -3.03
N TRP A 124 5.23 -5.72 -3.26
CA TRP A 124 6.10 -5.10 -2.26
C TRP A 124 5.81 -3.62 -2.06
N ALA A 125 5.46 -2.88 -3.12
CA ALA A 125 5.00 -1.49 -3.00
C ALA A 125 3.75 -1.38 -2.12
N LEU A 126 2.76 -2.26 -2.32
CA LEU A 126 1.56 -2.34 -1.49
C LEU A 126 1.88 -2.67 -0.02
N LYS A 127 2.84 -3.57 0.24
CA LYS A 127 3.29 -3.88 1.60
C LYS A 127 3.94 -2.68 2.29
N VAL A 128 4.80 -1.94 1.58
CA VAL A 128 5.42 -0.72 2.11
C VAL A 128 4.36 0.36 2.38
N LEU A 129 3.41 0.55 1.47
CA LEU A 129 2.27 1.47 1.68
C LEU A 129 1.39 1.03 2.87
N SER A 130 1.26 -0.28 3.11
CA SER A 130 0.56 -0.80 4.29
C SER A 130 1.28 -0.45 5.59
N CYS A 131 2.62 -0.43 5.63
CA CYS A 131 3.36 0.09 6.78
C CYS A 131 3.02 1.56 7.05
N VAL A 132 2.91 2.38 6.00
CA VAL A 132 2.51 3.80 6.13
C VAL A 132 1.10 3.92 6.69
N ALA A 133 0.14 3.18 6.13
CA ALA A 133 -1.25 3.22 6.59
C ALA A 133 -1.42 2.74 8.04
N ASN A 134 -0.67 1.73 8.45
CA ASN A 134 -0.72 1.17 9.80
C ASN A 134 -0.07 2.06 10.87
N ALA A 135 0.72 3.07 10.47
CA ALA A 135 1.32 4.00 11.42
C ALA A 135 0.31 4.91 12.12
N GLY A 136 -0.92 5.02 11.59
CA GLY A 136 -2.03 5.72 12.25
C GLY A 136 -2.94 6.47 11.28
N THR A 137 -4.10 6.92 11.78
CA THR A 137 -5.14 7.56 10.95
C THR A 137 -4.62 8.77 10.18
N HIS A 138 -3.76 9.60 10.77
CA HIS A 138 -3.14 10.73 10.07
C HIS A 138 -2.43 10.33 8.77
N TYR A 139 -1.69 9.22 8.79
CA TYR A 139 -0.98 8.70 7.63
C TYR A 139 -1.90 8.08 6.59
N LYS A 140 -2.97 7.40 7.04
CA LYS A 140 -4.04 6.93 6.15
C LYS A 140 -4.63 8.09 5.36
N GLU A 141 -4.97 9.18 6.06
CA GLU A 141 -5.58 10.37 5.45
C GLU A 141 -4.66 11.03 4.42
N ILE A 142 -3.38 11.25 4.74
CA ILE A 142 -2.41 11.79 3.77
C ILE A 142 -2.34 10.91 2.51
N MET A 143 -2.27 9.59 2.69
CA MET A 143 -2.23 8.68 1.55
C MET A 143 -3.51 8.74 0.71
N CYS A 144 -4.68 8.86 1.35
CA CYS A 144 -5.96 9.01 0.66
C CYS A 144 -6.06 10.34 -0.10
N GLU A 145 -5.62 11.46 0.51
CA GLU A 145 -5.60 12.79 -0.12
C GLU A 145 -4.70 12.82 -1.37
N CYS A 146 -3.62 12.05 -1.36
CA CYS A 146 -2.74 11.86 -2.50
C CYS A 146 -3.21 10.74 -3.45
N TYR A 147 -4.52 10.55 -3.63
CA TYR A 147 -5.11 9.58 -4.57
C TYR A 147 -4.77 8.09 -4.31
N GLY A 148 -4.31 7.73 -3.10
CA GLY A 148 -3.88 6.37 -2.78
C GLY A 148 -4.98 5.32 -2.98
N ILE A 149 -6.22 5.64 -2.62
CA ILE A 149 -7.37 4.74 -2.82
C ILE A 149 -7.51 4.35 -4.29
N ARG A 150 -7.43 5.33 -5.20
CA ARG A 150 -7.55 5.11 -6.64
C ARG A 150 -6.40 4.25 -7.15
N ALA A 151 -5.17 4.58 -6.76
CA ALA A 151 -3.98 3.82 -7.19
C ALA A 151 -4.05 2.35 -6.76
N VAL A 152 -4.46 2.09 -5.50
CA VAL A 152 -4.56 0.73 -4.96
C VAL A 152 -5.72 -0.04 -5.59
N ALA A 153 -6.90 0.56 -5.75
CA ALA A 153 -8.04 -0.07 -6.41
C ALA A 153 -7.74 -0.38 -7.89
N GLU A 154 -7.05 0.52 -8.60
CA GLU A 154 -6.62 0.30 -9.97
C GLU A 154 -5.58 -0.83 -10.06
N CYS A 155 -4.64 -0.90 -9.12
CA CYS A 155 -3.68 -2.00 -9.02
C CYS A 155 -4.40 -3.35 -8.82
N MET A 156 -5.38 -3.40 -7.91
CA MET A 156 -6.22 -4.58 -7.66
C MET A 156 -6.97 -5.02 -8.93
N ALA A 157 -7.59 -4.07 -9.65
CA ALA A 157 -8.38 -4.36 -10.83
C ALA A 157 -7.54 -4.84 -12.04
N LYS A 158 -6.30 -4.35 -12.18
CA LYS A 158 -5.44 -4.61 -13.34
C LYS A 158 -4.38 -5.69 -13.11
N SER A 159 -4.08 -6.02 -11.86
CA SER A 159 -3.08 -7.04 -11.53
C SER A 159 -3.49 -8.43 -12.03
N LYS A 160 -2.49 -9.22 -12.44
CA LYS A 160 -2.65 -10.61 -12.86
C LYS A 160 -2.27 -11.63 -11.76
N SER A 161 -1.77 -11.18 -10.61
CA SER A 161 -1.34 -12.03 -9.50
C SER A 161 -2.35 -11.93 -8.36
N GLU A 162 -2.88 -13.07 -7.93
CA GLU A 162 -3.82 -13.11 -6.80
C GLU A 162 -3.19 -12.54 -5.54
N GLU A 163 -1.91 -12.80 -5.28
CA GLU A 163 -1.22 -12.29 -4.09
C GLU A 163 -1.03 -10.77 -4.13
N THR A 164 -0.92 -10.17 -5.32
CA THR A 164 -0.90 -8.71 -5.46
C THR A 164 -2.30 -8.13 -5.25
N GLN A 165 -3.34 -8.79 -5.77
CA GLN A 165 -4.74 -8.39 -5.55
C GLN A 165 -5.15 -8.49 -4.08
N GLU A 166 -4.70 -9.53 -3.38
CA GLU A 166 -4.90 -9.70 -1.93
C GLU A 166 -4.19 -8.60 -1.15
N ALA A 167 -2.93 -8.29 -1.46
CA ALA A 167 -2.22 -7.18 -0.83
C ALA A 167 -2.91 -5.82 -1.07
N ALA A 168 -3.50 -5.62 -2.26
CA ALA A 168 -4.23 -4.40 -2.58
C ALA A 168 -5.56 -4.31 -1.82
N ARG A 169 -6.29 -5.43 -1.72
CA ARG A 169 -7.48 -5.54 -0.87
C ARG A 169 -7.15 -5.20 0.58
N ASP A 170 -6.12 -5.83 1.15
CA ASP A 170 -5.72 -5.62 2.55
C ASP A 170 -5.41 -4.13 2.81
N LEU A 171 -4.70 -3.47 1.89
CA LEU A 171 -4.41 -2.05 2.01
C LEU A 171 -5.67 -1.17 1.93
N LEU A 172 -6.64 -1.51 1.08
CA LEU A 172 -7.93 -0.81 1.04
C LEU A 172 -8.70 -0.99 2.35
N GLU A 173 -8.74 -2.19 2.91
CA GLU A 173 -9.37 -2.45 4.21
C GLU A 173 -8.68 -1.66 5.34
N ILE A 174 -7.35 -1.66 5.38
CA ILE A 174 -6.57 -0.83 6.33
C ILE A 174 -6.91 0.65 6.17
N LEU A 175 -7.04 1.14 4.94
CA LEU A 175 -7.39 2.54 4.67
C LEU A 175 -8.79 2.93 5.17
N ALA A 176 -9.74 1.99 5.22
CA ALA A 176 -11.08 2.23 5.72
C ALA A 176 -11.19 2.07 7.25
N GLU A 177 -10.43 1.14 7.84
CA GLU A 177 -10.50 0.82 9.26
C GLU A 177 -10.06 2.01 10.13
N GLY A 178 -10.91 2.41 11.08
CA GLY A 178 -10.63 3.55 11.97
C GLY A 178 -10.48 4.90 11.24
N ASN A 179 -10.95 5.00 9.99
CA ASN A 179 -10.82 6.19 9.14
C ASN A 179 -12.18 6.61 8.55
N PRO A 180 -13.08 7.22 9.37
CA PRO A 180 -14.42 7.58 8.92
C PRO A 180 -14.42 8.61 7.78
N ARG A 181 -13.40 9.48 7.71
CA ARG A 181 -13.27 10.53 6.70
C ARG A 181 -13.18 9.98 5.27
N PHE A 182 -12.46 8.87 5.09
CA PHE A 182 -12.23 8.28 3.77
C PHE A 182 -12.90 6.92 3.55
N SER A 183 -13.53 6.34 4.57
CA SER A 183 -14.22 5.04 4.46
C SER A 183 -15.21 4.99 3.28
N ASP A 184 -15.96 6.06 3.02
CA ASP A 184 -16.85 6.16 1.84
C ASP A 184 -16.13 6.14 0.50
N GLN A 185 -14.97 6.81 0.42
CA GLN A 185 -14.17 6.80 -0.79
C GLN A 185 -13.54 5.42 -1.02
N VAL A 186 -13.10 4.72 0.03
CA VAL A 186 -12.61 3.34 -0.09
C VAL A 186 -13.72 2.41 -0.58
N TYR A 187 -14.91 2.51 0.02
CA TYR A 187 -16.07 1.73 -0.38
C TYR A 187 -16.45 1.95 -1.86
N LYS A 188 -16.48 3.22 -2.31
CA LYS A 188 -16.66 3.57 -3.74
C LYS A 188 -15.51 3.06 -4.62
N GLY A 189 -14.28 3.12 -4.13
CA GLY A 189 -13.10 2.58 -4.81
C GLY A 189 -13.22 1.08 -5.08
N LEU A 190 -13.66 0.30 -4.09
CA LEU A 190 -13.93 -1.13 -4.22
C LEU A 190 -15.07 -1.41 -5.21
N ILE A 191 -16.15 -0.62 -5.20
CA ILE A 191 -17.22 -0.71 -6.22
C ILE A 191 -16.63 -0.48 -7.62
N GLY A 192 -15.68 0.44 -7.75
CA GLY A 192 -14.94 0.72 -8.98
C GLY A 192 -14.08 -0.46 -9.49
N VAL A 193 -13.77 -1.45 -8.65
CA VAL A 193 -13.04 -2.67 -9.06
C VAL A 193 -13.96 -3.68 -9.76
N LEU A 194 -15.25 -3.72 -9.42
CA LEU A 194 -16.21 -4.71 -9.90
C LEU A 194 -16.30 -4.86 -11.44
N PRO A 195 -16.14 -3.80 -12.26
CA PRO A 195 -16.15 -3.93 -13.72
C PRO A 195 -14.92 -4.62 -14.33
N CYS A 196 -13.91 -5.03 -13.55
CA CYS A 196 -12.72 -5.68 -14.11
C CYS A 196 -13.00 -7.11 -14.57
N ASN A 197 -12.06 -7.69 -15.33
CA ASN A 197 -12.19 -9.05 -15.88
C ASN A 197 -11.60 -10.14 -14.99
N SER A 198 -11.09 -9.81 -13.81
CA SER A 198 -10.49 -10.79 -12.90
C SER A 198 -11.52 -11.29 -11.88
N PRO A 199 -11.92 -12.58 -11.93
CA PRO A 199 -12.88 -13.14 -10.99
C PRO A 199 -12.40 -13.02 -9.53
N LYS A 200 -11.10 -13.24 -9.31
CA LYS A 200 -10.48 -13.08 -8.00
C LYS A 200 -10.60 -11.63 -7.49
N ALA A 201 -10.24 -10.63 -8.29
CA ALA A 201 -10.36 -9.23 -7.87
C ALA A 201 -11.83 -8.85 -7.58
N GLN A 202 -12.77 -9.29 -8.41
CA GLN A 202 -14.20 -9.10 -8.17
C GLN A 202 -14.64 -9.73 -6.85
N GLN A 203 -14.27 -11.00 -6.61
CA GLN A 203 -14.58 -11.72 -5.37
C GLN A 203 -14.05 -10.98 -4.13
N LEU A 204 -12.77 -10.61 -4.15
CA LEU A 204 -12.12 -9.89 -3.05
C LEU A 204 -12.79 -8.53 -2.78
N ALA A 205 -13.13 -7.79 -3.84
CA ALA A 205 -13.81 -6.51 -3.73
C ALA A 205 -15.22 -6.67 -3.12
N LEU A 206 -16.00 -7.66 -3.57
CA LEU A 206 -17.33 -7.97 -3.02
C LEU A 206 -17.28 -8.33 -1.54
N GLN A 207 -16.29 -9.13 -1.12
CA GLN A 207 -16.09 -9.50 0.28
C GLN A 207 -15.78 -8.26 1.14
N SER A 208 -14.91 -7.39 0.67
CA SER A 208 -14.54 -6.14 1.37
C SER A 208 -15.74 -5.18 1.46
N ILE A 209 -16.47 -5.01 0.35
CA ILE A 209 -17.71 -4.21 0.29
C ILE A 209 -18.73 -4.72 1.32
N ARG A 210 -18.89 -6.04 1.44
CA ARG A 210 -19.81 -6.64 2.40
C ARG A 210 -19.44 -6.28 3.84
N VAL A 211 -18.16 -6.34 4.19
CA VAL A 211 -17.67 -5.96 5.53
C VAL A 211 -17.93 -4.48 5.79
N LEU A 212 -17.58 -3.61 4.83
CA LEU A 212 -17.76 -2.17 4.96
C LEU A 212 -19.23 -1.73 4.95
N GLN A 213 -20.12 -2.48 4.29
CA GLN A 213 -21.56 -2.22 4.28
C GLN A 213 -22.17 -2.38 5.67
N ALA A 214 -21.65 -3.29 6.50
CA ALA A 214 -22.19 -3.53 7.84
C ALA A 214 -22.11 -2.30 8.77
N ASN A 215 -21.22 -1.36 8.47
CA ASN A 215 -21.03 -0.11 9.22
C ASN A 215 -21.79 1.08 8.60
N ARG A 216 -22.70 0.83 7.64
CA ARG A 216 -23.42 1.87 6.88
C ARG A 216 -24.91 1.71 7.05
N ASN A 217 -25.65 2.81 6.97
CA ASN A 217 -27.11 2.78 7.07
C ASN A 217 -27.80 2.50 5.72
N THR A 218 -27.16 2.86 4.62
CA THR A 218 -27.72 2.72 3.27
C THR A 218 -26.76 2.01 2.33
N ALA A 219 -27.33 1.32 1.35
CA ALA A 219 -26.62 0.71 0.24
C ALA A 219 -26.38 1.73 -0.88
N ASN A 220 -25.20 1.73 -1.47
CA ASN A 220 -24.92 2.62 -2.60
C ASN A 220 -25.62 2.11 -3.87
N ARG A 221 -26.34 2.98 -4.57
CA ARG A 221 -27.08 2.63 -5.79
C ARG A 221 -26.18 2.05 -6.89
N ALA A 222 -24.99 2.60 -7.09
CA ALA A 222 -24.03 2.11 -8.08
C ALA A 222 -23.56 0.67 -7.77
N LEU A 223 -23.61 0.23 -6.52
CA LEU A 223 -23.34 -1.17 -6.18
C LEU A 223 -24.44 -2.11 -6.68
N ILE A 224 -25.71 -1.69 -6.58
CA ILE A 224 -26.86 -2.49 -6.99
C ILE A 224 -26.78 -2.85 -8.48
N ASP A 225 -26.51 -1.85 -9.32
CA ASP A 225 -26.38 -2.06 -10.77
C ASP A 225 -25.25 -3.04 -11.12
N ARG A 226 -24.15 -3.00 -10.37
CA ARG A 226 -23.00 -3.90 -10.57
C ARG A 226 -23.31 -5.33 -10.13
N ILE A 227 -24.00 -5.48 -9.00
CA ILE A 227 -24.38 -6.79 -8.45
C ILE A 227 -25.31 -7.54 -9.40
N VAL A 228 -26.29 -6.85 -10.02
CA VAL A 228 -27.22 -7.47 -10.97
C VAL A 228 -26.46 -8.13 -12.12
N TYR A 229 -25.46 -7.44 -12.67
CA TYR A 229 -24.60 -8.00 -13.71
C TYR A 229 -23.74 -9.17 -13.22
N LEU A 230 -23.18 -9.07 -12.01
CA LEU A 230 -22.29 -10.10 -11.46
C LEU A 230 -23.02 -11.37 -11.00
N LEU A 231 -24.34 -11.31 -10.74
CA LEU A 231 -25.15 -12.51 -10.51
C LEU A 231 -25.14 -13.46 -11.72
N GLU A 232 -24.96 -12.91 -12.93
CA GLU A 232 -24.89 -13.68 -14.17
C GLU A 232 -23.46 -14.17 -14.49
N SER A 233 -22.47 -13.89 -13.62
CA SER A 233 -21.08 -14.31 -13.83
C SER A 233 -20.96 -15.83 -13.94
N LEU A 234 -20.11 -16.34 -14.84
CA LEU A 234 -19.84 -17.78 -14.96
C LEU A 234 -18.88 -18.30 -13.89
N HIS A 235 -18.33 -17.41 -13.06
CA HIS A 235 -17.37 -17.74 -12.00
C HIS A 235 -18.11 -17.95 -10.67
N LEU A 236 -18.08 -19.18 -10.17
CA LEU A 236 -18.83 -19.59 -8.97
C LEU A 236 -18.39 -18.82 -7.72
N GLU A 237 -17.10 -18.49 -7.62
CA GLU A 237 -16.54 -17.69 -6.53
C GLU A 237 -17.09 -16.25 -6.52
N VAL A 238 -17.34 -15.68 -7.71
CA VAL A 238 -17.96 -14.36 -7.85
C VAL A 238 -19.44 -14.45 -7.50
N GLN A 239 -20.17 -15.39 -8.10
CA GLN A 239 -21.61 -15.58 -7.80
C GLN A 239 -21.86 -15.79 -6.31
N SER A 240 -21.07 -16.64 -5.65
CA SER A 240 -21.16 -16.89 -4.21
C SER A 240 -20.98 -15.61 -3.40
N ALA A 241 -19.93 -14.83 -3.70
CA ALA A 241 -19.66 -13.57 -3.02
C ALA A 241 -20.79 -12.53 -3.26
N VAL A 242 -21.36 -12.48 -4.46
CA VAL A 242 -22.51 -11.62 -4.78
C VAL A 242 -23.74 -12.03 -3.97
N ILE A 243 -24.09 -13.32 -3.92
CA ILE A 243 -25.24 -13.83 -3.16
C ILE A 243 -25.10 -13.48 -1.67
N GLU A 244 -23.91 -13.66 -1.11
CA GLU A 244 -23.62 -13.29 0.26
C GLU A 244 -23.79 -11.78 0.52
N LEU A 245 -23.34 -10.94 -0.41
CA LEU A 245 -23.51 -9.50 -0.32
C LEU A 245 -24.98 -9.08 -0.46
N VAL A 246 -25.74 -9.67 -1.38
CA VAL A 246 -27.18 -9.41 -1.54
C VAL A 246 -27.95 -9.68 -0.25
N ARG A 247 -27.67 -10.80 0.43
CA ARG A 247 -28.29 -11.13 1.73
C ARG A 247 -28.04 -10.07 2.80
N VAL A 248 -26.88 -9.41 2.76
CA VAL A 248 -26.56 -8.29 3.65
C VAL A 248 -27.33 -7.04 3.21
N LEU A 249 -27.30 -6.71 1.92
CA LEU A 249 -27.95 -5.51 1.36
C LEU A 249 -29.48 -5.50 1.52
N MET A 250 -30.14 -6.66 1.54
CA MET A 250 -31.58 -6.77 1.80
C MET A 250 -32.02 -6.21 3.16
N LYS A 251 -31.08 -5.92 4.06
CA LYS A 251 -31.33 -5.31 5.38
C LYS A 251 -31.20 -3.79 5.40
N PHE A 252 -30.81 -3.17 4.28
CA PHE A 252 -30.51 -1.75 4.19
C PHE A 252 -31.39 -1.07 3.14
N ASP A 253 -31.75 0.18 3.42
CA ASP A 253 -32.35 1.05 2.42
C ASP A 253 -31.33 1.41 1.35
N ILE A 254 -31.78 1.65 0.12
CA ILE A 254 -30.92 2.12 -0.96
C ILE A 254 -30.78 3.64 -0.82
N ALA A 255 -29.56 4.16 -0.96
CA ALA A 255 -29.34 5.61 -0.97
C ALA A 255 -30.09 6.24 -2.16
N ASP A 256 -31.07 7.07 -1.86
CA ASP A 256 -31.83 7.81 -2.88
C ASP A 256 -30.93 8.84 -3.56
N ASP A 257 -30.95 8.86 -4.90
CA ASP A 257 -30.44 9.98 -5.70
C ASP A 257 -31.41 11.18 -5.62
N HIS A 258 -31.75 11.62 -4.40
CA HIS A 258 -32.43 12.89 -4.25
C HIS A 258 -31.47 14.01 -4.67
N ILE A 259 -31.58 14.38 -5.94
CA ILE A 259 -31.34 15.71 -6.47
C ILE A 259 -31.76 16.68 -5.36
N VAL A 260 -30.77 17.36 -4.76
CA VAL A 260 -31.05 18.55 -3.96
C VAL A 260 -31.62 19.55 -4.95
N GLY A 261 -32.94 19.53 -5.08
CA GLY A 261 -33.69 20.59 -5.71
C GLY A 261 -33.29 21.88 -5.01
N ALA A 262 -32.70 22.79 -5.77
CA ALA A 262 -32.49 24.15 -5.35
C ALA A 262 -33.83 24.77 -4.97
N ASN A 263 -34.18 24.68 -3.69
CA ASN A 263 -35.11 25.56 -3.02
C ASN A 263 -34.31 26.24 -1.90
N SER A 264 -33.52 27.24 -2.30
CA SER A 264 -33.09 28.29 -1.39
C SER A 264 -34.06 29.46 -1.56
N PRO A 265 -34.85 29.83 -0.53
CA PRO A 265 -35.55 31.09 -0.51
C PRO A 265 -34.67 32.09 0.26
N TYR A 266 -33.74 32.78 -0.42
CA TYR A 266 -33.22 34.10 -0.06
C TYR A 266 -32.63 34.75 -1.31
#